data_AF-A0A929ZJF6-F1
#
_entry.id   AF-A0A929ZJF6-F1
#
_cell.length_a   1.000
_cell.length_b   1.000
_cell.length_c   1.000
_cell.angle_alpha   90.00
_cell.angle_beta   90.00
_cell.angle_gamma   90.00
#
_symmetry.space_group_name_H-M   'P 1'
#
loop_
_entity.id
_entity.type
_entity.pdbx_description
1 polymer ?
#
loop_
_entity_poly.entity_id
_entity_poly.type
_entity_poly.pdbx_seq_one_letter_code
_entity_poly.pdbx_strand_id
1 'polypeptide(L)' 'IGVTQNIYNDTVSVTMAKEDIYNKEFIEAMQDSLIEIANTDAGKKIFGIYKHTGYAKAEDSDYDGARQALSVIEK' A
#
# COMPACT_ATOMS: atom_id res chain seq x y z
N ILE A 1 -1.13 -11.55 27.59
CA ILE A 1 -1.52 -11.57 26.16
C ILE A 1 -0.39 -10.89 25.41
N GLY A 2 0.30 -11.61 24.51
CA GLY A 2 1.34 -11.04 23.66
C GLY A 2 0.80 -10.88 22.24
N VAL A 3 0.98 -9.71 21.65
CA VAL A 3 0.72 -9.46 20.23
C VAL A 3 2.05 -9.32 19.50
N THR A 4 2.09 -9.67 18.23
CA THR A 4 3.26 -9.43 17.37
C THR A 4 3.44 -7.93 17.15
N GLN A 5 4.64 -7.52 16.74
CA GLN A 5 4.82 -6.17 16.23
C GLN A 5 3.94 -5.96 14.99
N ASN A 6 3.50 -4.71 14.79
CA ASN A 6 2.71 -4.34 13.63
C ASN A 6 3.57 -4.50 12.37
N ILE A 7 2.95 -5.02 11.31
CA ILE A 7 3.48 -4.97 9.95
C ILE A 7 2.66 -3.96 9.16
N TYR A 8 3.23 -3.41 8.10
CA TYR A 8 2.52 -2.48 7.24
C TYR A 8 1.36 -3.16 6.52
N ASN A 9 0.31 -2.38 6.22
CA ASN A 9 -0.86 -2.86 5.50
C ASN A 9 -0.56 -3.08 4.01
N ASP A 10 -1.53 -3.65 3.29
CA ASP A 10 -1.44 -3.98 1.87
C ASP A 10 -0.93 -2.82 0.99
N THR A 11 -0.11 -3.15 -0.01
CA THR A 11 0.43 -2.22 -1.01
C THR A 11 -0.30 -2.32 -2.34
N VAL A 12 -0.40 -1.18 -3.04
CA VAL A 12 -0.61 -1.18 -4.49
C VAL A 12 0.75 -1.07 -5.18
N SER A 13 1.10 -2.08 -5.97
CA SER A 13 2.38 -2.13 -6.69
C SER A 13 2.17 -1.96 -8.20
N VAL A 14 3.10 -1.27 -8.86
CA VAL A 14 3.15 -1.14 -10.32
C VAL A 14 4.22 -2.04 -10.90
N THR A 15 4.05 -2.45 -12.17
CA THR A 15 5.06 -3.27 -12.85
C THR A 15 6.30 -2.45 -13.18
N MET A 16 7.47 -3.05 -13.00
CA MET A 16 8.76 -2.48 -13.43
C MET A 16 9.08 -2.78 -14.90
N ALA A 17 8.32 -3.67 -15.55
CA ALA A 17 8.64 -4.20 -16.87
C ALA A 17 8.22 -3.30 -18.04
N LYS A 18 7.45 -2.24 -17.77
CA LYS A 18 6.93 -1.32 -18.80
C LYS A 18 7.33 0.10 -18.44
N GLU A 19 8.17 0.72 -19.27
CA GLU A 19 8.67 2.08 -19.03
C GLU A 19 7.53 3.13 -19.02
N ASP A 20 6.50 2.93 -19.83
CA ASP A 20 5.29 3.78 -19.86
C ASP A 20 4.50 3.76 -18.53
N ILE A 21 4.75 2.77 -17.66
CA ILE A 21 4.13 2.63 -16.34
C ILE A 21 5.15 2.92 -15.23
N TYR A 22 6.37 2.41 -15.37
CA TYR A 22 7.43 2.55 -14.40
C TYR A 22 8.19 3.87 -14.60
N ASN A 23 7.44 4.96 -14.51
CA ASN A 23 7.99 6.31 -14.53
C ASN A 23 7.31 7.14 -13.45
N LYS A 24 8.00 8.22 -13.06
CA LYS A 24 7.58 9.09 -11.96
C LYS A 24 6.19 9.68 -12.18
N GLU A 25 5.92 10.16 -13.39
CA GLU A 25 4.66 10.83 -13.73
C GLU A 25 3.45 9.89 -13.57
N PHE A 26 3.53 8.69 -14.13
CA PHE A 26 2.47 7.68 -14.00
C PHE A 26 2.27 7.25 -12.55
N ILE A 27 3.36 6.99 -11.82
CA ILE A 27 3.30 6.55 -10.43
C ILE A 27 2.65 7.63 -9.54
N GLU A 28 3.07 8.89 -9.69
CA GLU A 28 2.50 10.01 -8.93
C GLU A 28 1.02 10.19 -9.25
N ALA A 29 0.65 10.18 -10.53
CA ALA A 29 -0.75 10.32 -10.94
C ALA A 29 -1.64 9.17 -10.41
N MET A 30 -1.14 7.93 -10.41
CA MET A 30 -1.85 6.78 -9.86
C MET A 30 -2.02 6.88 -8.34
N GLN A 31 -0.97 7.28 -7.62
CA GLN A 31 -1.03 7.49 -6.17
C GLN A 31 -2.06 8.55 -5.81
N ASP A 32 -1.98 9.72 -6.44
CA ASP A 32 -2.85 10.85 -6.15
C ASP A 32 -4.31 10.49 -6.49
N SER A 33 -4.55 9.83 -7.63
CA SER A 33 -5.89 9.36 -8.01
C SER A 33 -6.50 8.42 -6.96
N LEU A 34 -5.74 7.45 -6.45
CA LEU A 34 -6.24 6.52 -5.43
C LEU A 34 -6.56 7.23 -4.11
N ILE A 35 -5.70 8.15 -3.68
CA ILE A 35 -5.89 8.94 -2.46
C ILE A 35 -7.12 9.85 -2.59
N GLU A 36 -7.27 10.54 -3.72
CA GLU A 36 -8.41 11.43 -3.98
C GLU A 36 -9.72 10.65 -4.03
N ILE A 37 -9.78 9.55 -4.80
CA ILE A 37 -10.98 8.71 -4.90
C ILE A 37 -11.37 8.19 -3.52
N ALA A 38 -10.40 7.71 -2.72
CA ALA A 38 -10.68 7.18 -1.39
C ALA A 38 -11.19 8.24 -0.40
N ASN A 39 -10.92 9.52 -0.64
CA ASN A 39 -11.45 10.61 0.17
C ASN A 39 -12.89 11.01 -0.19
N THR A 40 -13.40 10.61 -1.36
CA THR A 40 -14.80 10.84 -1.76
C THR A 40 -15.77 9.93 -1.00
N ASP A 41 -17.03 10.35 -0.87
CA ASP A 41 -18.08 9.54 -0.21
C ASP A 41 -18.37 8.23 -0.96
N ALA A 42 -18.28 8.25 -2.29
CA ALA A 42 -18.41 7.06 -3.11
C ALA A 42 -17.23 6.10 -2.89
N GLY A 43 -16.00 6.63 -2.89
CA GLY A 43 -14.79 5.85 -2.62
C GLY A 43 -14.80 5.23 -1.22
N LYS A 44 -15.18 5.99 -0.18
CA LYS A 44 -15.32 5.47 1.19
C LYS A 44 -16.28 4.28 1.29
N LYS A 45 -17.38 4.29 0.52
CA LYS A 45 -18.31 3.14 0.45
C LYS A 45 -17.68 1.93 -0.24
N ILE A 46 -16.89 2.14 -1.29
CA ILE A 46 -16.21 1.08 -2.03
C ILE A 46 -15.09 0.46 -1.17
N PHE A 47 -14.23 1.29 -0.57
CA PHE A 47 -13.08 0.83 0.22
C PHE A 47 -13.46 0.38 1.63
N GLY A 48 -14.58 0.86 2.17
CA GLY A 48 -15.06 0.49 3.51
C GLY A 48 -15.33 -1.01 3.68
N ILE A 49 -15.59 -1.75 2.59
CA ILE A 49 -15.74 -3.21 2.61
C ILE A 49 -14.44 -3.89 3.09
N TYR A 50 -13.28 -3.32 2.76
CA TYR A 50 -11.96 -3.84 3.14
C TYR A 50 -11.48 -3.33 4.52
N LYS A 51 -12.33 -2.59 5.25
CA LYS A 51 -11.94 -1.85 6.48
C LYS A 51 -10.79 -0.86 6.25
N HIS A 52 -10.47 -0.54 5.01
CA HIS A 52 -9.47 0.46 4.67
C HIS A 52 -10.07 1.86 4.90
N THR A 53 -9.28 2.74 5.52
CA THR A 53 -9.67 4.13 5.76
C THR A 53 -9.18 5.09 4.68
N GLY A 54 -8.35 4.61 3.75
CA GLY A 54 -7.79 5.39 2.65
C GLY A 54 -6.51 4.77 2.08
N TYR A 55 -5.80 5.55 1.27
CA TYR A 55 -4.46 5.24 0.76
C TYR A 55 -3.46 6.28 1.26
N ALA A 56 -2.20 5.87 1.38
CA ALA A 56 -1.06 6.72 1.65
C ALA A 56 0.09 6.35 0.71
N LYS A 57 0.99 7.30 0.43
CA LYS A 57 2.24 7.01 -0.27
C LYS A 57 3.11 6.18 0.68
N ALA A 58 3.54 5.01 0.23
CA ALA A 58 4.39 4.11 1.00
C ALA A 58 5.85 4.27 0.58
N GLU A 59 6.75 4.07 1.53
CA GLU A 59 8.18 3.92 1.30
C GLU A 59 8.58 2.45 1.39
N ASP A 60 9.72 2.06 0.83
CA ASP A 60 10.18 0.67 0.92
C ASP A 60 10.43 0.24 2.38
N SER A 61 10.95 1.15 3.21
CA SER A 61 11.23 0.96 4.64
C SER A 61 9.99 0.63 5.47
N ASP A 62 8.80 1.03 5.02
CA ASP A 62 7.54 0.69 5.68
C ASP A 62 7.36 -0.84 5.81
N TYR A 63 7.91 -1.62 4.87
CA TYR A 63 7.79 -3.08 4.83
C TYR A 63 8.91 -3.84 5.54
N ASP A 64 9.85 -3.15 6.20
CA ASP A 64 10.95 -3.79 6.94
C ASP A 64 10.44 -4.69 8.07
N GLY A 65 9.36 -4.31 8.76
CA GLY A 65 8.75 -5.16 9.78
C GLY A 65 8.21 -6.48 9.22
N ALA A 66 7.64 -6.44 8.01
CA ALA A 66 7.18 -7.65 7.33
C ALA A 66 8.37 -8.54 6.89
N ARG A 67 9.44 -7.93 6.37
CA ARG A 67 10.68 -8.65 6.02
C ARG A 67 11.32 -9.31 7.24
N GLN A 68 11.35 -8.63 8.38
CA GLN A 68 11.84 -9.18 9.63
C GLN A 68 10.97 -10.35 10.10
N ALA A 69 9.64 -10.19 10.08
CA ALA A 69 8.71 -11.25 10.48
C ALA A 69 8.87 -12.50 9.61
N LEU A 70 9.01 -12.33 8.30
CA LEU A 70 9.24 -13.43 7.36
C LEU A 70 10.54 -14.20 7.67
N SER A 71 11.64 -13.49 7.97
CA SER A 71 12.92 -14.11 8.29
C SER A 71 12.91 -15.02 9.53
N VAL A 72 11.94 -14.84 10.43
CA VAL A 72 11.75 -15.67 11.63
C VAL A 72 10.97 -16.95 11.29
N ILE A 73 10.13 -16.93 10.26
CA ILE A 73 9.29 -18.05 9.82
C ILE A 73 10.01 -18.94 8.80
N GLU A 74 10.85 -18.37 7.93
CA GLU A 74 11.59 -19.11 6.88
C GLU A 74 12.79 -19.93 7.40
N LYS A 75 12.91 -20.14 8.72
CA LYS A 75 13.93 -21.00 9.34
C LYS A 75 13.41 -22.41 9.57
#